data_AF-A0A3S0PPU3-F1
#
_entry.id   AF-A0A3S0PPU3-F1
#
_cell.length_a   1.000
_cell.length_b   1.000
_cell.length_c   1.000
_cell.angle_alpha   90.00
_cell.angle_beta   90.00
_cell.angle_gamma   90.00
#
_symmetry.space_group_name_H-M   'P 1'
#
loop_
_entity.id
_entity.type
_entity.pdbx_description
1 polymer ?
#
loop_
_entity_poly.entity_id
_entity_poly.type
_entity_poly.pdbx_seq_one_letter_code
_entity_poly.pdbx_strand_id
1 'polypeptide(L)'
;MFHGEKTIDIDRKNVLIYGENGSGKSSIYWALYTFFQSVFKNVPDVQNYFNPRHDYNLVNRFANGNPSFIELIFEDENEDLRTKRISNTTVNTIGDQFIESCSLCSDLIDYKSIFNIIISQ
;
A
#
# COMPACT_ATOMS: atom_id res chain seq x y z
N MET A 1 -15.00 -8.11 6.79
CA MET A 1 -14.66 -6.70 6.50
C MET A 1 -14.01 -6.09 7.73
N PHE A 2 -12.90 -5.37 7.59
CA PHE A 2 -12.24 -4.67 8.70
C PHE A 2 -13.14 -3.56 9.23
N HIS A 3 -13.76 -3.77 10.39
CA HIS A 3 -14.53 -2.77 11.11
C HIS A 3 -13.68 -2.30 12.30
N GLY A 4 -13.41 -0.99 12.35
CA GLY A 4 -12.51 -0.40 13.33
C GLY A 4 -11.05 -0.76 13.09
N GLU A 5 -10.22 -0.40 14.07
CA GLU A 5 -8.79 -0.72 14.08
C GLU A 5 -8.58 -2.22 14.31
N LYS A 6 -7.71 -2.82 13.50
CA LYS A 6 -7.31 -4.23 13.62
C LYS A 6 -5.80 -4.32 13.48
N THR A 7 -5.15 -4.68 14.57
CA THR A 7 -3.75 -5.08 14.58
C THR A 7 -3.64 -6.53 14.14
N ILE A 8 -2.76 -6.80 13.18
CA ILE A 8 -2.41 -8.15 12.74
C ILE A 8 -0.94 -8.34 13.08
N ASP A 9 -0.66 -9.19 14.06
CA ASP A 9 0.70 -9.53 14.43
C ASP A 9 1.24 -10.61 13.48
N ILE A 10 2.44 -10.38 12.96
CA ILE A 10 3.11 -11.26 12.01
C ILE A 10 4.45 -11.67 12.62
N ASP A 11 4.44 -12.78 13.34
CA ASP A 11 5.62 -13.35 14.01
C ASP A 11 6.44 -14.29 13.10
N ARG A 12 6.34 -14.10 11.77
CA ARG A 12 6.89 -15.03 10.77
C ARG A 12 7.41 -14.26 9.56
N LYS A 13 8.42 -14.84 8.88
CA LYS A 13 9.00 -14.29 7.65
C LYS A 13 8.03 -14.22 6.45
N ASN A 14 7.01 -15.09 6.42
CA ASN A 14 6.09 -15.21 5.30
C ASN A 14 4.64 -15.08 5.79
N VAL A 15 3.80 -14.40 5.00
CA VAL A 15 2.39 -14.15 5.31
C VAL A 15 1.52 -14.60 4.15
N LEU A 16 0.46 -15.37 4.45
CA LEU A 16 -0.60 -15.68 3.50
C LEU A 16 -1.90 -15.02 3.96
N ILE A 17 -2.42 -14.09 3.16
CA ILE A 17 -3.69 -13.40 3.43
C ILE A 17 -4.81 -14.09 2.64
N TYR A 18 -5.75 -14.73 3.33
CA TYR A 18 -6.91 -15.42 2.73
C TYR A 18 -8.21 -15.11 3.49
N GLY A 19 -9.37 -15.43 2.90
CA GLY A 19 -10.68 -15.19 3.50
C GLY A 19 -11.78 -14.88 2.48
N GLU A 20 -13.01 -14.73 2.94
CA GLU A 20 -14.22 -14.55 2.12
C GLU A 20 -14.22 -13.26 1.27
N ASN A 21 -15.04 -13.22 0.22
CA ASN A 21 -15.24 -12.02 -0.58
C ASN A 21 -15.73 -10.85 0.29
N GLY A 22 -15.12 -9.67 0.11
CA GLY A 22 -15.38 -8.51 0.97
C GLY A 22 -14.71 -8.54 2.35
N SER A 23 -13.84 -9.52 2.65
CA SER A 23 -13.14 -9.56 3.93
C SER A 23 -12.11 -8.43 4.12
N GLY A 24 -11.56 -7.87 3.02
CA GLY A 24 -10.58 -6.77 3.02
C GLY A 24 -9.21 -7.12 2.44
N LYS A 25 -9.02 -8.34 1.91
CA LYS A 25 -7.73 -8.81 1.33
C LYS A 25 -7.16 -7.86 0.28
N SER A 26 -7.99 -7.45 -0.68
CA SER A 26 -7.58 -6.54 -1.76
C SER A 26 -7.22 -5.15 -1.24
N SER A 27 -7.81 -4.70 -0.13
CA SER A 27 -7.47 -3.41 0.47
C SER A 27 -6.02 -3.39 0.99
N ILE A 28 -5.54 -4.50 1.58
CA ILE A 28 -4.14 -4.62 2.02
C ILE A 28 -3.20 -4.61 0.81
N TYR A 29 -3.53 -5.38 -0.23
CA TYR A 29 -2.76 -5.39 -1.48
C TYR A 29 -2.65 -3.99 -2.10
N TRP A 30 -3.78 -3.30 -2.28
CA TRP A 30 -3.80 -1.96 -2.86
C TRP A 30 -3.07 -0.93 -1.98
N ALA A 31 -3.12 -1.06 -0.66
CA ALA A 31 -2.37 -0.18 0.22
C ALA A 31 -0.86 -0.31 -0.01
N LEU A 32 -0.34 -1.53 -0.04
CA LEU A 32 1.09 -1.78 -0.30
C LEU A 32 1.48 -1.40 -1.74
N TYR A 33 0.68 -1.80 -2.72
CA TYR A 33 0.93 -1.49 -4.13
C TYR A 33 0.97 0.02 -4.37
N THR A 34 -0.04 0.77 -3.91
CA THR A 34 -0.10 2.23 -4.07
C THR A 34 1.05 2.91 -3.32
N PHE A 35 1.44 2.39 -2.16
CA PHE A 35 2.58 2.89 -1.42
C PHE A 35 3.88 2.77 -2.23
N PHE A 36 4.25 1.57 -2.70
CA PHE A 36 5.49 1.39 -3.47
C PHE A 36 5.44 2.11 -4.82
N GLN A 37 4.29 2.09 -5.52
CA GLN A 37 4.15 2.82 -6.78
C GLN A 37 4.17 4.34 -6.64
N SER A 38 3.97 4.88 -5.43
CA SER A 38 3.91 6.34 -5.22
C SER A 38 5.22 7.06 -5.59
N VAL A 39 6.37 6.40 -5.47
CA VAL A 39 7.69 7.00 -5.79
C VAL A 39 7.84 7.34 -7.27
N PHE A 40 7.13 6.63 -8.15
CA PHE A 40 7.15 6.83 -9.61
C PHE A 40 6.03 7.75 -10.12
N LYS A 41 5.32 8.43 -9.22
CA LYS A 41 4.17 9.30 -9.53
C LYS A 41 4.45 10.75 -9.12
N ASN A 42 3.58 11.66 -9.56
CA ASN A 42 3.58 13.04 -9.05
C ASN A 42 2.75 13.14 -7.77
N VAL A 43 3.06 14.12 -6.92
CA VAL A 43 2.35 14.36 -5.65
C VAL A 43 0.83 14.45 -5.83
N PRO A 44 0.27 15.20 -6.79
CA PRO A 44 -1.18 15.30 -6.95
C PRO A 44 -1.85 13.96 -7.28
N ASP A 45 -1.18 13.12 -8.08
CA ASP A 45 -1.69 11.80 -8.46
C ASP A 45 -1.79 10.88 -7.25
N VAL A 46 -0.80 10.94 -6.35
CA VAL A 46 -0.79 10.17 -5.10
C VAL A 46 -1.87 10.70 -4.14
N GLN A 47 -1.99 12.02 -4.01
CA GLN A 47 -3.00 12.65 -3.15
C GLN A 47 -4.43 12.32 -3.60
N ASN A 48 -4.67 12.16 -4.90
CA ASN A 48 -5.97 11.77 -5.45
C ASN A 48 -6.47 10.40 -4.96
N TYR A 49 -5.58 9.49 -4.56
CA TYR A 49 -5.99 8.22 -3.91
C TYR A 49 -6.68 8.44 -2.57
N PHE A 50 -6.45 9.58 -1.92
CA PHE A 50 -6.99 9.93 -0.61
C PHE A 50 -8.05 11.04 -0.68
N ASN A 51 -8.52 11.36 -1.88
CA ASN A 51 -9.58 12.33 -2.10
C ASN A 51 -10.91 11.60 -2.37
N PRO A 52 -11.89 11.60 -1.45
CA PRO A 52 -13.16 10.89 -1.63
C PRO A 52 -13.99 11.35 -2.84
N ARG A 53 -13.67 12.53 -3.40
CA ARG A 53 -14.36 13.09 -4.58
C ARG A 53 -13.73 12.66 -5.91
N HIS A 54 -12.61 11.94 -5.87
CA HIS A 54 -11.92 11.47 -7.07
C HIS A 54 -12.37 10.05 -7.43
N ASP A 55 -12.63 9.78 -8.70
CA ASP A 55 -13.21 8.50 -9.15
C ASP A 55 -12.34 7.28 -8.80
N TYR A 56 -11.02 7.47 -8.72
CA TYR A 56 -10.05 6.40 -8.47
C TYR A 56 -9.52 6.40 -7.03
N ASN A 57 -10.27 6.94 -6.07
CA ASN A 57 -9.83 6.98 -4.67
C ASN A 57 -9.89 5.60 -4.00
N LEU A 58 -9.04 5.41 -2.98
CA LEU A 58 -8.93 4.19 -2.17
C LEU A 58 -9.53 4.37 -0.77
N VAL A 59 -10.28 5.45 -0.55
CA VAL A 59 -10.84 5.77 0.76
C VAL A 59 -11.90 4.75 1.10
N ASN A 60 -11.85 4.24 2.34
CA ASN A 60 -12.86 3.31 2.82
C ASN A 60 -14.24 3.99 2.80
N ARG A 61 -15.20 3.43 2.05
CA ARG A 61 -16.58 3.95 1.94
C ARG A 61 -17.34 4.04 3.28
N PHE A 62 -16.87 3.33 4.30
CA PHE A 62 -17.41 3.35 5.66
C PHE A 62 -16.62 4.27 6.59
N ALA A 63 -15.64 5.02 6.08
CA ALA A 63 -14.91 6.00 6.88
C ALA A 63 -15.78 7.22 7.16
N ASN A 64 -15.87 7.60 8.44
CA ASN A 64 -16.66 8.76 8.90
C ASN A 64 -15.89 10.08 8.72
N GLY A 65 -15.33 10.33 7.53
CA GLY A 65 -14.62 11.57 7.21
C GLY A 65 -13.25 11.74 7.88
N ASN A 66 -12.73 10.71 8.56
CA ASN A 66 -11.38 10.74 9.11
C ASN A 66 -10.32 10.79 7.99
N PRO A 67 -9.18 11.48 8.21
CA PRO A 67 -8.09 11.50 7.24
C PRO A 67 -7.59 10.08 6.96
N SER A 68 -7.57 9.70 5.69
CA SER A 68 -7.01 8.43 5.23
C SER A 68 -5.54 8.58 4.85
N PHE A 69 -4.73 7.62 5.24
CA PHE A 69 -3.30 7.56 4.90
C PHE A 69 -2.84 6.11 4.80
N ILE A 70 -1.68 5.91 4.18
CA ILE A 70 -0.90 4.67 4.26
C ILE A 70 0.47 5.07 4.79
N GLU A 71 0.91 4.40 5.84
CA GLU A 71 2.19 4.65 6.49
C GLU A 71 2.92 3.33 6.69
N LEU A 72 4.17 3.29 6.24
CA LEU A 72 5.09 2.19 6.50
C LEU A 72 6.26 2.71 7.33
N ILE A 73 6.64 1.91 8.33
CA ILE A 73 7.79 2.14 9.17
C ILE A 73 8.79 1.04 8.83
N PHE A 74 9.98 1.43 8.40
CA PHE A 74 11.08 0.52 8.14
C PHE A 74 12.09 0.65 9.26
N GLU A 75 12.48 -0.48 9.83
CA GLU A 75 13.50 -0.58 10.85
C GLU A 75 14.70 -1.32 10.24
N ASP A 76 15.90 -0.79 10.44
CA ASP A 76 17.13 -1.47 10.05
C ASP A 76 17.85 -2.10 11.24
N GLU A 77 18.97 -2.77 10.98
CA GLU A 77 19.74 -3.50 12.00
C GLU A 77 20.29 -2.60 13.12
N ASN A 78 20.32 -1.28 12.92
CA ASN A 78 20.77 -0.31 13.92
C ASN A 78 19.60 0.30 14.71
N GLU A 79 18.38 -0.23 14.58
CA GLU A 79 17.14 0.31 15.16
C GLU A 79 16.77 1.70 14.60
N ASP A 80 17.34 2.11 13.45
CA ASP A 80 16.98 3.37 12.80
C ASP A 80 15.63 3.23 12.09
N LEU A 81 14.65 4.01 12.57
CA LEU A 81 13.29 4.01 12.03
C LEU A 81 13.14 5.02 10.88
N ARG A 82 12.82 4.52 9.69
CA ARG A 82 12.42 5.32 8.52
C ARG A 82 10.90 5.27 8.39
N THR A 83 10.22 6.36 8.74
CA THR A 83 8.76 6.48 8.58
C THR A 83 8.42 7.15 7.25
N LYS A 84 7.58 6.48 6.45
CA LYS A 84 7.14 6.96 5.15
C LYS A 84 5.63 6.91 5.06
N ARG A 85 5.04 7.99 4.58
CA ARG A 85 3.59 8.23 4.54
C ARG A 85 3.16 8.81 3.21
N ILE A 86 2.05 8.27 2.71
CA ILE A 86 1.25 8.85 1.64
C ILE A 86 -0.17 9.12 2.13
N SER A 87 -0.69 10.29 1.79
CA SER A 87 -2.00 10.81 2.22
C SER A 87 -2.40 12.00 1.33
N ASN A 88 -3.53 12.64 1.62
CA ASN A 88 -3.94 13.86 0.92
C ASN A 88 -3.05 15.08 1.22
N THR A 89 -2.36 15.13 2.36
CA THR A 89 -1.51 16.28 2.76
C THR A 89 -0.02 15.99 2.70
N THR A 90 0.36 14.72 2.75
CA THR A 90 1.76 14.29 2.89
C THR A 90 2.06 13.19 1.90
N VAL A 91 3.11 13.37 1.11
CA VAL A 91 3.68 12.37 0.21
C VAL A 91 5.20 12.51 0.34
N ASN A 92 5.83 11.64 1.13
CA ASN A 92 7.28 11.70 1.41
C ASN A 92 8.08 10.51 0.83
N THR A 93 7.48 9.86 -0.16
CA THR A 93 8.04 8.73 -0.91
C THR A 93 8.68 9.16 -2.23
N ILE A 94 8.20 10.24 -2.86
CA ILE A 94 8.72 10.72 -4.15
C ILE A 94 10.12 11.31 -3.98
N GLY A 95 11.05 10.90 -4.86
CA GLY A 95 12.46 11.29 -4.80
C GLY A 95 13.28 10.57 -3.72
N ASP A 96 12.67 9.62 -3.00
CA ASP A 96 13.37 8.82 -2.00
C ASP A 96 14.00 7.56 -2.63
N GLN A 97 15.33 7.52 -2.68
CA GLN A 97 16.09 6.42 -3.30
C GLN A 97 15.87 5.07 -2.60
N PHE A 98 15.61 5.07 -1.30
CA PHE A 98 15.34 3.85 -0.56
C PHE A 98 14.00 3.27 -0.97
N ILE A 99 12.94 4.09 -1.02
CA ILE A 99 11.61 3.65 -1.47
C ILE A 99 11.62 3.28 -2.95
N GLU A 100 12.37 3.99 -3.79
CA GLU A 100 12.57 3.62 -5.19
C GLU A 100 13.18 2.21 -5.32
N SER A 101 14.28 1.95 -4.59
CA SER A 101 14.94 0.64 -4.57
C SER A 101 14.02 -0.45 -4.04
N CYS A 102 13.32 -0.21 -2.92
CA CYS A 102 12.35 -1.15 -2.37
C CYS A 102 11.23 -1.44 -3.38
N SER A 103 10.76 -0.45 -4.11
CA SER A 103 9.67 -0.61 -5.08
C SER A 103 10.10 -1.45 -6.28
N LEU A 104 11.33 -1.25 -6.77
CA LEU A 104 11.93 -2.07 -7.84
C LEU A 104 12.20 -3.51 -7.38
N CYS A 105 12.65 -3.71 -6.14
CA CYS A 105 12.86 -5.05 -5.58
C CYS A 105 11.55 -5.73 -5.17
N SER A 106 10.49 -4.96 -4.90
CA SER A 106 9.25 -5.50 -4.34
C SER A 106 8.53 -6.44 -5.28
N ASP A 107 8.76 -6.28 -6.61
CA ASP A 107 8.04 -6.92 -7.72
C ASP A 107 6.76 -7.58 -7.22
N LEU A 108 5.81 -6.73 -6.78
CA LEU A 108 4.60 -7.19 -6.13
C LEU A 108 3.84 -8.04 -7.15
N ILE A 109 3.99 -9.35 -7.03
CA ILE A 109 3.43 -10.29 -7.98
C ILE A 109 1.92 -10.31 -7.79
N ASP A 110 1.19 -9.63 -8.68
CA ASP A 110 -0.25 -9.82 -8.81
C ASP A 110 -0.53 -11.18 -9.46
N TYR A 111 -1.67 -11.79 -9.13
CA TYR A 111 -2.15 -12.99 -9.81
C TYR A 111 -2.25 -12.79 -11.33
N LYS A 112 -2.53 -11.57 -11.80
CA LYS A 112 -2.50 -11.23 -13.25
C LYS A 112 -1.11 -11.36 -13.86
N SER A 113 -0.07 -10.97 -13.13
CA SER A 113 1.32 -11.11 -13.58
C SER A 113 1.70 -12.58 -13.70
N ILE A 114 1.27 -13.42 -12.74
CA ILE A 114 1.45 -14.89 -12.80
C ILE A 114 0.66 -15.49 -13.97
N PHE A 115 -0.61 -15.10 -14.14
CA PHE A 115 -1.47 -15.60 -15.20
C PHE A 115 -0.90 -15.30 -16.60
N ASN A 116 -0.36 -14.09 -16.80
CA ASN A 116 0.27 -13.71 -18.07
C ASN A 116 1.55 -14.53 -18.36
N ILE A 117 2.31 -14.91 -17.34
CA ILE A 117 3.49 -15.79 -17.50
C ILE A 117 3.05 -17.19 -17.94
N ILE A 118 1.99 -17.73 -17.34
CA ILE A 118 1.48 -19.09 -17.63
C ILE A 118 0.90 -19.21 -19.04
N ILE A 119 0.27 -18.15 -19.57
CA ILE A 119 -0.31 -18.16 -20.93
C ILE A 119 0.73 -17.85 -22.03
N SER A 120 1.90 -17.31 -21.68
CA SER A 120 2.99 -17.04 -22.62
C SER A 120 3.89 -18.24 -22.96
N GLN A 121 3.55 -19.44 -22.47
CA GLN A 121 4.18 -20.73 -22.84
C GLN A 121 3.25 -21.55 -23.73
#